data_AF-A0A1F6X1D3-F1
#
_entry.id   AF-A0A1F6X1D3-F1
#
_cell.length_a   1.000
_cell.length_b   1.000
_cell.length_c   1.000
_cell.angle_alpha   90.00
_cell.angle_beta   90.00
_cell.angle_gamma   90.00
#
_symmetry.space_group_name_H-M   'P 1'
#
loop_
_entity.id
_entity.type
_entity.pdbx_description
1 polymer ?
#
loop_
_entity_poly.entity_id
_entity_poly.type
_entity_poly.pdbx_seq_one_letter_code
_entity_poly.pdbx_strand_id
1 'polypeptide(L)'
;MNQKIKNIIIFTSIALVMIIVYAVLIKKKEEPALVSSLPPTVREQSGTANPSVIGEDSERAQRLLATLLSVQNIKLDESIFTDLAFLSLRDSNVILVPTGTEGRPNPFAPLDSDIGIGAGAGPASPILAPSVTPPPPAVPPTAPAPPATSPPAIPVTPPPATPPTN
;
A
#
# COMPACT_ATOMS: atom_id res chain seq x y z
N MET A 1 63.73 -20.80 -10.71
CA MET A 1 62.58 -20.22 -11.43
C MET A 1 63.12 -19.37 -12.57
N ASN A 2 62.74 -19.64 -13.82
CA ASN A 2 63.30 -18.91 -14.97
C ASN A 2 62.94 -17.42 -14.89
N GLN A 3 63.91 -16.51 -15.03
CA GLN A 3 63.66 -15.05 -15.01
C GLN A 3 62.53 -14.65 -15.96
N LYS A 4 62.43 -15.30 -17.11
CA LYS A 4 61.37 -15.06 -18.11
C LYS A 4 59.97 -15.32 -17.56
N ILE A 5 59.81 -16.38 -16.77
CA ILE A 5 58.54 -16.76 -16.14
C ILE A 5 58.18 -15.76 -15.03
N LYS A 6 59.17 -15.30 -14.25
CA LYS A 6 58.96 -14.28 -13.23
C LYS A 6 58.48 -12.95 -13.85
N ASN A 7 59.11 -12.50 -14.93
CA ASN A 7 58.70 -11.28 -15.63
C ASN A 7 57.31 -11.40 -16.26
N ILE A 8 56.95 -12.57 -16.80
CA ILE A 8 55.60 -12.85 -17.30
C ILE A 8 54.56 -12.70 -16.16
N ILE A 9 54.83 -13.25 -14.98
CA ILE A 9 53.89 -13.21 -13.84
C ILE A 9 53.70 -11.78 -13.35
N ILE A 10 54.78 -10.99 -13.25
CA ILE A 10 54.69 -9.58 -12.87
C ILE A 10 53.82 -8.80 -13.87
N PHE A 11 54.07 -8.98 -15.18
CA PHE A 11 53.35 -8.23 -16.21
C PHE A 11 51.85 -8.59 -16.22
N THR A 12 51.52 -9.88 -16.08
CA THR A 12 50.13 -10.34 -15.98
C THR A 12 49.43 -9.80 -14.73
N SER A 13 50.12 -9.72 -13.59
CA SER A 13 49.52 -9.17 -12.36
C SER A 13 49.17 -7.69 -12.50
N ILE A 14 50.05 -6.89 -13.11
CA ILE A 14 49.84 -5.45 -13.33
C ILE A 14 48.70 -5.22 -14.32
N ALA A 15 48.63 -6.02 -15.39
CA ALA A 15 47.55 -5.96 -16.37
C ALA A 15 46.19 -6.28 -15.72
N LEU A 16 46.13 -7.30 -14.84
CA LEU A 16 44.92 -7.64 -14.11
C LEU A 16 44.46 -6.49 -13.19
N VAL A 17 45.39 -5.88 -12.45
CA VAL A 17 45.09 -4.73 -11.58
C VAL A 17 44.59 -3.53 -12.39
N MET A 18 45.22 -3.23 -13.54
CA MET A 18 44.77 -2.18 -14.46
C MET A 18 43.35 -2.42 -14.98
N ILE A 19 43.01 -3.67 -15.35
CA ILE A 19 41.66 -4.03 -15.82
C ILE A 19 40.63 -3.82 -14.70
N ILE A 20 40.95 -4.19 -13.46
CA ILE A 20 40.05 -4.01 -12.31
C ILE A 20 39.84 -2.52 -12.03
N VAL A 21 40.90 -1.73 -11.98
CA VAL A 21 40.83 -0.28 -11.78
C VAL A 21 40.03 0.39 -12.90
N TYR A 22 40.27 0.00 -14.15
CA TYR A 22 39.53 0.46 -15.32
C TYR A 22 38.04 0.12 -15.23
N ALA A 23 37.70 -1.14 -14.87
CA ALA A 23 36.32 -1.58 -14.71
C ALA A 23 35.59 -0.81 -13.59
N VAL A 24 36.26 -0.52 -12.47
CA VAL A 24 35.67 0.25 -11.36
C VAL A 24 35.51 1.74 -11.71
N LEU A 25 36.42 2.33 -12.49
CA LEU A 25 36.35 3.74 -12.90
C LEU A 25 35.30 3.99 -13.99
N ILE A 26 35.10 3.05 -14.92
CA ILE A 26 34.17 3.23 -16.04
C ILE A 26 32.77 2.76 -15.73
N LYS A 27 32.60 1.68 -14.93
CA LYS A 27 31.26 1.28 -14.46
C LYS A 27 30.65 2.25 -13.47
N LYS A 28 31.44 3.15 -12.86
CA LYS A 28 30.93 4.22 -12.00
C LYS A 28 30.41 5.45 -12.76
N LYS A 29 30.45 5.45 -14.10
CA LYS A 29 30.08 6.61 -14.95
C LYS A 29 28.70 6.48 -15.62
N GLU A 30 27.81 5.68 -15.05
CA GLU A 30 26.40 5.58 -15.45
C GLU A 30 25.51 6.18 -14.36
N GLU A 31 25.73 7.45 -14.05
CA GLU A 31 24.68 8.31 -13.51
C GLU A 31 23.84 8.77 -14.72
N PRO A 32 22.50 8.64 -14.71
CA PRO A 32 21.68 9.33 -15.68
C PRO A 32 21.84 10.84 -15.41
N ALA A 33 22.68 11.50 -16.21
CA ALA A 33 22.79 12.94 -16.25
C ALA A 33 21.47 13.53 -16.77
N LEU A 34 20.47 13.62 -15.89
CA LEU A 34 19.27 14.41 -16.11
C LEU A 34 19.59 15.86 -15.76
N VAL A 35 20.31 16.52 -16.66
CA VAL A 35 20.37 17.98 -16.68
C VAL A 35 18.96 18.49 -16.97
N SER A 36 18.27 18.98 -15.94
CA SER A 36 17.07 19.80 -16.14
C SER A 36 17.52 21.18 -16.62
N SER A 37 17.60 21.35 -17.94
CA SER A 37 17.65 22.69 -18.52
C SER A 37 16.22 23.27 -18.50
N LEU A 38 15.90 24.07 -17.49
CA LEU A 38 14.76 24.96 -17.62
C LEU A 38 15.06 25.97 -18.75
N PRO A 39 14.15 26.18 -19.71
CA PRO A 39 14.31 27.27 -20.68
C PRO A 39 14.19 28.63 -19.98
N PRO A 40 14.91 29.67 -20.43
CA PRO A 40 14.92 30.97 -19.78
C PRO A 40 13.72 31.80 -20.24
N THR A 41 12.54 31.55 -19.68
CA THR A 41 11.36 32.43 -19.78
C THR A 41 10.53 32.16 -18.53
N VAL A 42 10.51 32.98 -17.48
CA VAL A 42 9.99 34.35 -17.40
C VAL A 42 10.66 35.05 -16.22
N ARG A 43 11.18 36.25 -16.47
CA ARG A 43 11.58 37.21 -15.44
C ARG A 43 10.34 37.96 -14.96
N GLU A 44 10.30 38.20 -13.65
CA GLU A 44 9.54 39.23 -12.93
C GLU A 44 8.08 38.90 -12.57
N GLN A 45 7.86 38.45 -11.32
CA GLN A 45 7.05 39.23 -10.39
C GLN A 45 7.38 38.89 -8.92
N SER A 46 7.93 39.92 -8.26
CA SER A 46 8.17 40.17 -6.84
C SER A 46 7.58 39.22 -5.80
N GLY A 47 8.48 38.52 -5.11
CA GLY A 47 8.31 38.04 -3.75
C GLY A 47 9.69 37.80 -3.17
N THR A 48 10.03 38.47 -2.07
CA THR A 48 11.31 38.35 -1.35
C THR A 48 11.54 36.90 -0.93
N ALA A 49 12.17 36.10 -1.80
CA ALA A 49 12.66 34.78 -1.46
C ALA A 49 14.13 34.92 -1.07
N ASN A 50 14.39 34.78 0.23
CA ASN A 50 15.72 34.57 0.76
C ASN A 50 16.44 33.50 -0.09
N PRO A 51 17.68 33.73 -0.58
CA PRO A 51 18.41 32.77 -1.41
C PRO A 51 18.86 31.50 -0.64
N SER A 52 18.34 31.25 0.56
CA SER A 52 18.70 30.10 1.40
C SER A 52 17.85 28.85 1.14
N VAL A 53 16.81 28.92 0.31
CA VAL A 53 15.83 27.80 0.17
C VAL A 53 16.12 26.91 -1.04
N ILE A 54 16.92 27.38 -2.02
CA ILE A 54 17.17 26.64 -3.27
C ILE A 54 18.09 25.42 -3.07
N GLY A 55 18.88 25.39 -1.99
CA GLY A 55 19.75 24.24 -1.65
C GLY A 55 19.03 23.13 -0.87
N GLU A 56 18.19 23.49 0.11
CA GLU A 56 17.56 22.52 1.02
C GLU A 56 16.44 21.72 0.34
N ASP A 57 15.70 22.34 -0.57
CA ASP A 57 14.60 21.67 -1.29
C ASP A 57 15.12 20.64 -2.30
N SER A 58 16.29 20.88 -2.89
CA SER A 58 16.95 19.96 -3.80
C SER A 58 17.42 18.70 -3.08
N GLU A 59 18.03 18.83 -1.89
CA GLU A 59 18.44 17.67 -1.09
C GLU A 59 17.24 16.85 -0.59
N ARG A 60 16.14 17.53 -0.19
CA ARG A 60 14.89 16.85 0.20
C ARG A 60 14.26 16.11 -0.97
N ALA A 61 14.22 16.72 -2.16
CA ALA A 61 13.70 16.10 -3.37
C ALA A 61 14.53 14.87 -3.78
N GLN A 62 15.85 14.93 -3.68
CA GLN A 62 16.74 13.80 -3.96
C GLN A 62 16.54 12.64 -2.97
N ARG A 63 16.40 12.92 -1.68
CA ARG A 63 16.12 11.90 -0.65
C ARG A 63 14.75 11.25 -0.84
N LEU A 64 13.74 12.06 -1.19
CA LEU A 64 12.40 11.57 -1.50
C LEU A 64 12.44 10.66 -2.74
N LEU A 65 13.10 11.10 -3.82
CA LEU A 65 13.26 10.32 -5.04
C LEU A 65 13.99 8.99 -4.80
N ALA A 66 15.08 9.01 -4.02
CA ALA A 66 15.79 7.80 -3.62
C ALA A 66 14.90 6.85 -2.80
N THR A 67 14.05 7.40 -1.94
CA THR A 67 13.08 6.63 -1.15
C THR A 67 12.00 6.02 -2.06
N LEU A 68 11.42 6.79 -2.98
CA LEU A 68 10.44 6.30 -3.95
C LEU A 68 11.02 5.19 -4.85
N LEU A 69 12.26 5.34 -5.30
CA LEU A 69 12.96 4.29 -6.04
C LEU A 69 13.20 3.03 -5.19
N SER A 70 13.50 3.19 -3.90
CA SER A 70 13.67 2.04 -3.00
C SER A 70 12.37 1.26 -2.78
N VAL A 71 11.22 1.96 -2.81
CA VAL A 71 9.89 1.36 -2.66
C VAL A 71 9.49 0.54 -3.91
N GLN A 72 9.98 0.91 -5.10
CA GLN A 72 9.72 0.17 -6.35
C GLN A 72 10.25 -1.28 -6.29
N ASN A 73 11.22 -1.57 -5.43
CA ASN A 73 11.81 -2.90 -5.31
C ASN A 73 11.39 -3.64 -4.03
N ILE A 74 10.33 -3.22 -3.35
CA ILE A 74 9.78 -3.97 -2.22
C ILE A 74 9.04 -5.19 -2.79
N LYS A 75 9.71 -6.34 -2.75
CA LYS A 75 9.09 -7.63 -3.00
C LYS A 75 8.48 -8.13 -1.70
N LEU A 76 7.23 -8.55 -1.77
CA LEU A 76 6.60 -9.24 -0.66
C LEU A 76 7.18 -10.65 -0.59
N ASP A 77 7.62 -11.04 0.60
CA ASP A 77 8.03 -12.43 0.86
C ASP A 77 6.78 -13.31 0.84
N GLU A 78 6.64 -14.17 -0.17
CA GLU A 78 5.45 -15.02 -0.32
C GLU A 78 5.37 -16.11 0.77
N SER A 79 6.46 -16.36 1.52
CA SER A 79 6.44 -17.30 2.64
C SER A 79 5.54 -16.85 3.78
N ILE A 80 5.22 -15.55 3.88
CA ILE A 80 4.26 -15.07 4.89
C ILE A 80 2.88 -15.69 4.69
N PHE A 81 2.50 -16.05 3.45
CA PHE A 81 1.19 -16.62 3.15
C PHE A 81 1.08 -18.10 3.50
N THR A 82 2.22 -18.78 3.69
CA THR A 82 2.28 -20.18 4.13
C THR A 82 2.55 -20.32 5.62
N ASP A 83 2.88 -19.22 6.31
CA ASP A 83 3.04 -19.19 7.75
C ASP A 83 1.71 -19.53 8.45
N LEU A 84 1.80 -20.42 9.44
CA LEU A 84 0.68 -20.79 10.30
C LEU A 84 0.07 -19.56 11.00
N ALA A 85 0.89 -18.56 11.35
CA ALA A 85 0.42 -17.32 11.95
C ALA A 85 -0.54 -16.57 11.01
N PHE A 86 -0.18 -16.44 9.72
CA PHE A 86 -1.03 -15.81 8.71
C PHE A 86 -2.27 -16.65 8.40
N LEU A 87 -2.13 -17.97 8.29
CA LEU A 87 -3.27 -18.89 8.08
C LEU A 87 -4.26 -18.91 9.26
N SER A 88 -3.78 -18.60 10.46
CA SER A 88 -4.62 -18.52 11.66
C SER A 88 -5.39 -17.20 11.80
N LEU A 89 -5.06 -16.19 10.98
CA LEU A 89 -5.67 -14.87 11.04
C LEU A 89 -7.14 -14.96 10.59
N ARG A 90 -8.06 -14.75 11.53
CA ARG A 90 -9.49 -14.65 11.22
C ARG A 90 -9.86 -13.19 11.07
N ASP A 91 -10.32 -12.80 9.89
CA ASP A 91 -10.91 -11.48 9.69
C ASP A 91 -12.18 -11.36 10.56
N SER A 92 -12.25 -10.29 11.34
CA SER A 92 -13.39 -9.99 12.20
C SER A 92 -14.25 -8.97 11.48
N ASN A 93 -15.12 -9.44 10.59
CA ASN A 93 -16.11 -8.59 9.97
C ASN A 93 -17.16 -8.20 11.02
N VAL A 94 -16.94 -7.07 11.68
CA VAL A 94 -17.90 -6.46 12.59
C VAL A 94 -18.77 -5.51 11.79
N ILE A 95 -20.09 -5.71 11.88
CA ILE A 95 -21.06 -4.76 11.32
C ILE A 95 -21.03 -3.53 12.21
N LEU A 96 -20.31 -2.50 11.77
CA LEU A 96 -20.40 -1.17 12.36
C LEU A 96 -21.77 -0.60 11.98
N VAL A 97 -22.70 -0.59 12.93
CA VAL A 97 -23.92 0.22 12.82
C VAL A 97 -23.51 1.64 13.14
N PRO A 98 -23.51 2.58 12.17
CA PRO A 98 -23.15 3.96 12.46
C PRO A 98 -24.13 4.51 13.50
N THR A 99 -23.62 4.91 14.67
CA THR A 99 -24.45 5.68 15.58
C THR A 99 -24.64 7.03 14.91
N GLY A 100 -25.88 7.38 14.55
CA GLY A 100 -26.21 8.42 13.56
C GLY A 100 -25.84 9.87 13.90
N THR A 101 -24.78 10.10 14.67
CA THR A 101 -24.30 11.40 15.15
C THR A 101 -22.77 11.52 15.12
N GLU A 102 -22.09 10.77 14.25
CA GLU A 102 -20.64 10.84 14.10
C GLU A 102 -20.23 11.81 12.98
N GLY A 103 -19.47 12.86 13.35
CA GLY A 103 -18.84 13.81 12.42
C GLY A 103 -18.75 15.23 12.97
N ARG A 104 -17.60 15.90 12.77
CA ARG A 104 -17.56 17.37 12.88
C ARG A 104 -18.36 17.95 11.71
N PRO A 105 -19.06 19.09 11.89
CA PRO A 105 -19.68 19.80 10.78
C PRO A 105 -18.69 19.94 9.62
N ASN A 106 -19.16 19.63 8.41
CA ASN A 106 -18.33 19.67 7.20
C ASN A 106 -17.79 21.10 7.01
N PRO A 107 -16.47 21.33 7.14
CA PRO A 107 -15.89 22.67 7.03
C PRO A 107 -15.90 23.18 5.57
N PHE A 108 -16.31 22.35 4.62
CA PHE A 108 -16.49 22.68 3.21
C PHE A 108 -17.96 22.80 2.82
N ALA A 109 -18.91 22.72 3.76
CA ALA A 109 -20.29 23.07 3.47
C ALA A 109 -20.40 24.58 3.21
N PRO A 110 -21.14 25.01 2.17
CA PRO A 110 -21.44 26.42 1.96
C PRO A 110 -22.06 27.01 3.24
N LEU A 111 -21.57 28.17 3.67
CA LEU A 111 -21.87 28.80 4.96
C LEU A 111 -23.32 29.30 5.11
N ASP A 112 -24.19 29.01 4.13
CA ASP A 112 -25.53 29.57 4.04
C ASP A 112 -26.59 28.79 4.82
N SER A 113 -26.23 27.84 5.69
CA SER A 113 -27.23 27.03 6.38
C SER A 113 -27.03 26.64 7.85
N ASP A 114 -26.00 27.09 8.56
CA ASP A 114 -26.04 27.06 10.04
C ASP A 114 -24.95 27.94 10.70
N ILE A 115 -25.23 29.23 10.87
CA ILE A 115 -24.54 30.02 11.92
C ILE A 115 -25.35 29.80 13.21
N GLY A 116 -25.26 28.59 13.73
CA GLY A 116 -25.74 28.20 15.05
C GLY A 116 -24.73 28.65 16.10
N ILE A 117 -24.93 29.88 16.57
CA ILE A 117 -24.19 30.50 17.66
C ILE A 117 -24.26 29.61 18.91
N GLY A 118 -23.12 29.23 19.45
CA GLY A 118 -23.04 28.72 20.82
C GLY A 118 -23.37 29.83 21.80
N ALA A 119 -24.57 29.78 22.41
CA ALA A 119 -24.91 30.16 23.79
C ALA A 119 -26.43 30.43 23.92
N GLY A 120 -27.11 29.69 24.79
CA GLY A 120 -28.47 30.06 25.21
C GLY A 120 -29.33 28.89 25.65
N ALA A 121 -29.45 28.70 26.96
CA ALA A 121 -30.41 27.80 27.57
C ALA A 121 -31.86 28.32 27.41
N GLY A 122 -32.72 27.50 26.77
CA GLY A 122 -34.19 27.45 26.88
C GLY A 122 -35.05 28.63 26.38
N PRO A 123 -36.40 28.50 26.33
CA PRO A 123 -37.24 27.30 26.39
C PRO A 123 -38.06 27.05 25.10
N ALA A 124 -38.67 25.88 25.06
CA ALA A 124 -39.56 25.31 24.06
C ALA A 124 -40.48 26.29 23.29
N SER A 125 -40.62 26.03 21.99
CA SER A 125 -41.92 26.09 21.29
C SER A 125 -41.95 25.07 20.14
N PRO A 126 -43.05 24.33 19.95
CA PRO A 126 -43.11 23.18 19.07
C PRO A 126 -43.38 23.63 17.63
N ILE A 127 -42.54 23.19 16.68
CA ILE A 127 -42.84 23.33 15.25
C ILE A 127 -43.15 21.95 14.68
N LEU A 128 -44.33 21.89 14.07
CA LEU A 128 -45.00 20.75 13.47
C LEU A 128 -44.09 20.01 12.48
N ALA A 129 -43.79 18.75 12.78
CA ALA A 129 -43.25 17.83 11.79
C ALA A 129 -44.35 17.46 10.77
N PRO A 130 -44.10 17.52 9.45
CA PRO A 130 -44.94 16.82 8.51
C PRO A 130 -44.75 15.32 8.73
N SER A 131 -45.83 14.65 9.13
CA SER A 131 -45.91 13.20 9.23
C SER A 131 -45.74 12.56 7.86
N VAL A 132 -44.50 12.22 7.49
CA VAL A 132 -44.23 11.27 6.42
C VAL A 132 -44.40 9.87 6.97
N THR A 133 -45.60 9.31 6.75
CA THR A 133 -45.88 7.90 6.96
C THR A 133 -44.91 7.07 6.12
N PRO A 134 -44.05 6.23 6.71
CA PRO A 134 -43.21 5.34 5.92
C PRO A 134 -44.10 4.32 5.20
N PRO A 135 -43.79 3.96 3.94
CA PRO A 135 -44.49 2.88 3.26
C PRO A 135 -44.34 1.57 4.04
N PRO A 136 -45.36 0.67 3.98
CA PRO A 136 -45.33 -0.59 4.70
C PRO A 136 -44.09 -1.41 4.32
N PRO A 137 -43.55 -2.24 5.24
CA PRO A 137 -42.39 -3.08 4.96
C PRO A 137 -42.65 -3.93 3.72
N ALA A 138 -41.77 -3.80 2.72
CA ALA A 138 -41.72 -4.76 1.63
C ALA A 138 -41.45 -6.14 2.25
N VAL A 139 -42.35 -7.09 1.96
CA VAL A 139 -42.19 -8.49 2.34
C VAL A 139 -40.84 -8.98 1.82
N PRO A 140 -39.98 -9.57 2.66
CA PRO A 140 -38.71 -10.10 2.19
C PRO A 140 -38.98 -11.20 1.15
N PRO A 141 -38.22 -11.25 0.03
CA PRO A 141 -38.29 -12.39 -0.86
C PRO A 141 -37.89 -13.64 -0.07
N THR A 142 -38.79 -14.61 -0.03
CA THR A 142 -38.58 -15.97 0.47
C THR A 142 -37.21 -16.47 0.00
N ALA A 143 -36.33 -16.77 0.97
CA ALA A 143 -35.03 -17.36 0.69
C ALA A 143 -35.21 -18.63 -0.16
N PRO A 144 -34.36 -18.88 -1.17
CA PRO A 144 -34.33 -20.16 -1.86
C PRO A 144 -34.11 -21.27 -0.82
N ALA A 145 -34.99 -22.27 -0.84
CA ALA A 145 -34.85 -23.45 -0.01
C ALA A 145 -33.44 -24.03 -0.14
N PRO A 146 -32.78 -24.42 0.97
CA PRO A 146 -31.50 -25.11 0.87
C PRO A 146 -31.68 -26.38 0.04
N PRO A 147 -30.74 -26.72 -0.85
CA PRO A 147 -30.77 -28.01 -1.53
C PRO A 147 -30.79 -29.11 -0.47
N ALA A 148 -31.72 -30.05 -0.63
CA ALA A 148 -31.84 -31.22 0.22
C ALA A 148 -30.47 -31.88 0.36
N THR A 149 -29.91 -31.83 1.57
CA THR A 149 -28.73 -32.60 1.93
C THR A 149 -29.16 -34.06 1.92
N SER A 150 -28.76 -34.77 0.87
CA SER A 150 -28.80 -36.23 0.82
C SER A 150 -28.13 -36.79 2.09
N PRO A 151 -28.75 -37.75 2.79
CA PRO A 151 -28.13 -38.36 3.96
C PRO A 151 -26.78 -38.98 3.59
N PRO A 152 -25.79 -38.96 4.52
CA PRO A 152 -24.50 -39.58 4.28
C PRO A 152 -24.67 -41.05 3.91
N ALA A 153 -24.02 -41.47 2.81
CA ALA A 153 -23.89 -42.87 2.49
C ALA A 153 -23.18 -43.57 3.65
N ILE A 154 -23.88 -44.54 4.27
CA ILE A 154 -23.30 -45.42 5.29
C ILE A 154 -22.10 -46.12 4.64
N PRO A 155 -20.90 -46.09 5.22
CA PRO A 155 -19.78 -46.85 4.71
C PRO A 155 -20.13 -48.34 4.79
N VAL A 156 -20.31 -48.97 3.63
CA VAL A 156 -20.43 -50.42 3.53
C VAL A 156 -19.06 -51.00 3.84
N THR A 157 -18.91 -51.55 5.04
CA THR A 157 -17.75 -52.35 5.41
C THR A 157 -17.60 -53.52 4.44
N PRO A 158 -16.42 -53.72 3.83
CA PRO A 158 -16.19 -54.88 2.96
C PRO A 158 -16.31 -56.18 3.78
N PRO A 159 -16.81 -57.27 3.17
CA PRO A 159 -16.92 -58.56 3.85
C PRO A 159 -15.54 -59.09 4.24
N PRO A 160 -15.44 -59.88 5.33
CA PRO A 160 -14.18 -60.45 5.79
C PRO A 160 -13.55 -61.34 4.71
N ALA A 161 -12.25 -61.18 4.50
CA ALA A 161 -11.47 -62.07 3.64
C ALA A 161 -11.52 -63.51 4.20
N THR A 162 -11.95 -64.44 3.35
CA THR A 162 -11.94 -65.88 3.63
C THR A 162 -10.49 -66.36 3.85
N PRO A 163 -10.21 -67.16 4.88
CA PRO A 163 -8.87 -67.69 5.11
C PRO A 163 -8.49 -68.71 4.03
N PRO A 164 -7.19 -68.85 3.71
CA PRO A 164 -6.73 -69.81 2.72
C PRO A 164 -6.93 -71.24 3.20
N THR A 165 -7.62 -72.04 2.40
CA THR A 165 -7.61 -73.51 2.47
C THR A 165 -6.24 -74.02 2.04
N ASN A 166 -5.64 -74.83 2.91
CA ASN A 166 -4.43 -75.64 2.66
C ASN A 166 -4.77 -76.85 1.78
#